data_AF-A0A0S3UD39-F1
#
_entry.id   AF-A0A0S3UD39-F1
#
_cell.length_a   1.000
_cell.length_b   1.000
_cell.length_c   1.000
_cell.angle_alpha   90.00
_cell.angle_beta   90.00
_cell.angle_gamma   90.00
#
_symmetry.space_group_name_H-M   'P 1'
#
loop_
_entity.id
_entity.type
_entity.pdbx_description
1 polymer ?
#
loop_
_entity_poly.entity_id
_entity_poly.type
_entity_poly.pdbx_seq_one_letter_code
_entity_poly.pdbx_strand_id
1 'polypeptide(L)'
;MALTLTKLNPFILGFAALVGFATPAQAQSDVGIQVGIVQRFGDRTKDTMTLKANSGDQLSIRFDTDGKPQTLTAQEVKLATVMQRLPQPVVEERVIFSTHRSFESAEDQAQEWRAQGIEVEIAQPDRWQVWAKRDVYNTPLVRRLLLKSLQAKGIQTARIESRVIQEVPRPSWVLNGFRYTRDVVDISSGSGVIQVDREKDDLPNRPYGGVLRVQPNAYGNFTLVNFVGVETYLRGVVPHEIGTWAPQPVLEAQAVLARTYALRNLRRFVIDNYQLCATTQCQVYRGLEGAAASTDRAIQATRGKVLTYQNELVDAVYSSTSGGVTAGFNDIWHGWDRPYLRAVVDSVTPLWDLQSRSLSDERNFRAFINQKKGFNEDGTDMFRWRYQVSLAQLNQELREYLKAVRHPLVNFKTIQNIQVTQRSSGGRILKSQIITDAGTIELEKDDIQTVFEAPASTLFYVDAMMDKKTLKGFVFTGGGFGHGVGMSQVGSYNLGRLGWTSDRILSFYFPGTQLQPINNSITLWRERPLAQRS
;
A
#
# COMPACT_ATOMS: atom_id res chain seq x y z
N MET A 1 85.84 -8.60 -0.57
CA MET A 1 84.91 -7.76 0.23
C MET A 1 83.57 -7.74 -0.49
N ALA A 2 82.52 -8.21 0.19
CA ALA A 2 81.07 -8.13 -0.05
C ALA A 2 80.48 -8.06 -1.49
N LEU A 3 79.78 -9.16 -1.84
CA LEU A 3 78.60 -9.40 -2.70
C LEU A 3 77.95 -8.19 -3.45
N THR A 4 77.38 -8.28 -4.68
CA THR A 4 76.73 -9.38 -5.41
C THR A 4 76.49 -9.06 -6.91
N LEU A 5 76.08 -10.10 -7.64
CA LEU A 5 76.03 -10.35 -9.09
C LEU A 5 75.11 -9.51 -10.01
N THR A 6 75.69 -9.17 -11.17
CA THR A 6 75.27 -9.30 -12.60
C THR A 6 73.82 -9.53 -13.08
N LYS A 7 73.51 -8.83 -14.18
CA LYS A 7 72.36 -8.90 -15.12
C LYS A 7 72.28 -10.21 -15.94
N LEU A 8 71.06 -10.63 -16.34
CA LEU A 8 70.52 -10.66 -17.74
C LEU A 8 69.25 -11.55 -17.89
N ASN A 9 68.33 -11.10 -18.75
CA ASN A 9 67.01 -11.65 -19.21
C ASN A 9 67.18 -12.93 -20.09
N PRO A 10 66.16 -13.65 -20.66
CA PRO A 10 64.70 -13.39 -20.75
C PRO A 10 63.73 -14.62 -20.69
N PHE A 11 62.41 -14.32 -20.66
CA PHE A 11 61.24 -15.06 -21.18
C PHE A 11 61.21 -16.61 -21.24
N ILE A 12 60.29 -17.20 -20.46
CA ILE A 12 59.58 -18.46 -20.81
C ILE A 12 58.08 -18.28 -20.50
N LEU A 13 57.24 -18.42 -21.52
CA LEU A 13 55.79 -18.57 -21.42
C LEU A 13 55.47 -19.92 -20.75
N GLY A 14 54.82 -19.88 -19.58
CA GLY A 14 54.24 -21.05 -18.93
C GLY A 14 52.74 -20.84 -18.73
N PHE A 15 51.93 -21.60 -19.47
CA PHE A 15 50.49 -21.68 -19.31
C PHE A 15 50.17 -22.26 -17.91
N ALA A 16 49.74 -21.41 -16.98
CA ALA A 16 49.15 -21.85 -15.72
C ALA A 16 47.62 -21.80 -15.87
N ALA A 17 47.01 -22.98 -15.96
CA ALA A 17 45.56 -23.14 -15.88
C ALA A 17 45.11 -22.72 -14.47
N LEU A 18 44.63 -21.48 -14.33
CA LEU A 18 43.86 -21.03 -13.18
C LEU A 18 42.51 -21.73 -13.20
N VAL A 19 42.42 -22.86 -12.48
CA VAL A 19 41.14 -23.43 -12.06
C VAL A 19 40.53 -22.44 -11.09
N GLY A 20 39.72 -21.52 -11.61
CA GLY A 20 38.90 -20.63 -10.82
C GLY A 20 37.87 -21.48 -10.09
N PHE A 21 38.09 -21.73 -8.80
CA PHE A 21 37.02 -22.16 -7.91
C PHE A 21 36.00 -21.04 -7.87
N ALA A 22 34.90 -21.20 -8.62
CA ALA A 22 33.71 -20.38 -8.44
C ALA A 22 33.26 -20.59 -6.99
N THR A 23 33.48 -19.59 -6.14
CA THR A 23 32.80 -19.52 -4.85
C THR A 23 31.30 -19.64 -5.13
N PRO A 24 30.59 -20.60 -4.52
CA PRO A 24 29.16 -20.71 -4.72
C PRO A 24 28.55 -19.37 -4.31
N ALA A 25 27.76 -18.78 -5.22
CA ALA A 25 26.98 -17.59 -4.93
C ALA A 25 26.25 -17.82 -3.62
N GLN A 26 26.61 -17.05 -2.59
CA GLN A 26 26.03 -17.17 -1.26
C GLN A 26 24.52 -17.12 -1.43
N ALA A 27 23.83 -18.23 -1.16
CA ALA A 27 22.40 -18.37 -1.39
C ALA A 27 21.72 -17.21 -0.68
N GLN A 28 21.20 -16.28 -1.48
CA GLN A 28 20.69 -15.03 -0.96
C GLN A 28 19.51 -15.35 -0.04
N SER A 29 19.67 -15.01 1.24
CA SER A 29 18.68 -15.32 2.28
C SER A 29 17.35 -14.65 1.94
N ASP A 30 16.27 -15.42 1.95
CA ASP A 30 14.91 -14.89 1.80
C ASP A 30 14.64 -13.88 2.93
N VAL A 31 14.23 -12.66 2.56
CA VAL A 31 14.03 -11.58 3.53
C VAL A 31 12.71 -11.80 4.25
N GLY A 32 12.75 -11.97 5.57
CA GLY A 32 11.55 -12.10 6.40
C GLY A 32 10.79 -10.78 6.52
N ILE A 33 9.47 -10.84 6.40
CA ILE A 33 8.54 -9.71 6.56
C ILE A 33 7.40 -10.06 7.52
N GLN A 34 6.74 -9.02 8.03
CA GLN A 34 5.64 -9.11 9.00
C GLN A 34 4.36 -8.51 8.43
N VAL A 35 3.37 -9.37 8.16
CA VAL A 35 2.12 -8.98 7.50
C VAL A 35 0.93 -9.10 8.44
N GLY A 36 0.26 -7.99 8.78
CA GLY A 36 -1.00 -8.01 9.52
C GLY A 36 -2.12 -8.60 8.66
N ILE A 37 -2.47 -9.86 8.91
CA ILE A 37 -3.51 -10.60 8.17
C ILE A 37 -4.90 -10.48 8.83
N VAL A 38 -4.95 -10.15 10.12
CA VAL A 38 -6.15 -9.69 10.82
C VAL A 38 -5.79 -8.47 11.65
N GLN A 39 -6.07 -7.27 11.16
CA GLN A 39 -5.57 -6.01 11.73
C GLN A 39 -6.36 -5.51 12.97
N ARG A 40 -7.53 -6.08 13.23
CA ARG A 40 -8.57 -5.53 14.13
C ARG A 40 -9.25 -6.61 14.98
N PHE A 41 -8.48 -7.57 15.50
CA PHE A 41 -9.03 -8.65 16.32
C PHE A 41 -9.41 -8.14 17.70
N GLY A 42 -10.69 -8.23 18.05
CA GLY A 42 -11.23 -7.74 19.34
C GLY A 42 -11.83 -6.35 19.28
N ASP A 43 -12.00 -5.78 18.09
CA ASP A 43 -12.81 -4.57 17.93
C ASP A 43 -14.30 -4.83 18.15
N ARG A 44 -14.73 -6.08 17.99
CA ARG A 44 -16.08 -6.52 18.34
C ARG A 44 -16.03 -7.41 19.56
N THR A 45 -17.09 -7.36 20.37
CA THR A 45 -17.16 -8.04 21.68
C THR A 45 -17.09 -9.57 21.61
N LYS A 46 -17.23 -10.18 20.42
CA LYS A 46 -17.25 -11.63 20.21
C LYS A 46 -16.49 -12.04 18.94
N ASP A 47 -15.36 -11.39 18.65
CA ASP A 47 -14.54 -11.83 17.52
C ASP A 47 -13.92 -13.21 17.80
N THR A 48 -13.96 -14.08 16.79
CA THR A 48 -13.39 -15.43 16.83
C THR A 48 -12.57 -15.68 15.56
N MET A 49 -11.57 -16.54 15.70
CA MET A 49 -10.86 -17.15 14.57
C MET A 49 -10.35 -18.52 14.98
N THR A 50 -10.24 -19.42 14.01
CA THR A 50 -9.74 -20.77 14.23
C THR A 50 -8.47 -20.97 13.44
N LEU A 51 -7.42 -21.49 14.08
CA LEU A 51 -6.17 -21.86 13.46
C LEU A 51 -6.03 -23.38 13.51
N LYS A 52 -5.69 -24.02 12.38
CA LYS A 52 -5.57 -25.48 12.27
C LYS A 52 -4.25 -25.88 11.63
N ALA A 53 -3.67 -26.97 12.10
CA ALA A 53 -2.58 -27.65 11.41
C ALA A 53 -3.12 -28.40 10.18
N ASN A 54 -2.23 -28.75 9.24
CA ASN A 54 -2.58 -29.67 8.17
C ASN A 54 -2.78 -31.10 8.71
N SER A 55 -3.45 -31.95 7.93
CA SER A 55 -3.66 -33.34 8.29
C SER A 55 -2.32 -34.05 8.59
N GLY A 56 -2.22 -34.68 9.76
CA GLY A 56 -1.01 -35.37 10.22
C GLY A 56 0.05 -34.48 10.89
N ASP A 57 -0.19 -33.17 11.01
CA ASP A 57 0.69 -32.21 11.67
C ASP A 57 0.09 -31.74 13.01
N GLN A 58 0.80 -30.94 13.81
CA GLN A 58 0.27 -30.26 14.99
C GLN A 58 0.72 -28.79 15.03
N LEU A 59 -0.12 -27.94 15.59
CA LEU A 59 0.26 -26.58 15.96
C LEU A 59 1.13 -26.62 17.21
N SER A 60 2.18 -25.82 17.21
CA SER A 60 2.95 -25.42 18.40
C SER A 60 2.55 -24.00 18.77
N ILE A 61 1.93 -23.86 19.95
CA ILE A 61 1.36 -22.63 20.50
C ILE A 61 2.26 -22.18 21.65
N ARG A 62 3.06 -21.15 21.41
CA ARG A 62 4.05 -20.63 22.35
C ARG A 62 3.62 -19.28 22.92
N PHE A 63 3.74 -19.14 24.23
CA PHE A 63 3.41 -17.92 24.97
C PHE A 63 4.17 -17.89 26.30
N ASP A 64 4.25 -16.73 26.93
CA ASP A 64 4.91 -16.60 28.24
C ASP A 64 3.90 -16.65 29.39
N THR A 65 4.31 -17.25 30.51
CA THR A 65 3.62 -17.20 31.81
C THR A 65 4.65 -16.82 32.87
N ASP A 66 4.45 -15.70 33.55
CA ASP A 66 5.38 -15.17 34.57
C ASP A 66 6.84 -15.08 34.08
N GLY A 67 7.01 -14.62 32.83
CA GLY A 67 8.32 -14.48 32.18
C GLY A 67 8.97 -15.79 31.74
N LYS A 68 8.29 -16.94 31.87
CA LYS A 68 8.76 -18.24 31.41
C LYS A 68 8.02 -18.68 30.14
N PRO A 69 8.73 -19.06 29.06
CA PRO A 69 8.09 -19.55 27.86
C PRO A 69 7.43 -20.90 28.12
N GLN A 70 6.20 -21.03 27.65
CA GLN A 70 5.42 -22.26 27.62
C GLN A 70 5.08 -22.61 26.17
N THR A 71 4.91 -23.90 25.91
CA THR A 71 4.51 -24.38 24.58
C THR A 71 3.49 -25.49 24.76
N LEU A 72 2.37 -25.37 24.06
CA LEU A 72 1.32 -26.36 23.99
C LEU A 72 1.19 -26.85 22.56
N THR A 73 0.76 -28.09 22.38
CA THR A 73 0.46 -28.62 21.05
C THR A 73 -1.01 -28.98 20.90
N ALA A 74 -1.55 -28.76 19.70
CA ALA A 74 -2.93 -29.05 19.36
C ALA A 74 -3.10 -29.21 17.85
N GLN A 75 -4.10 -29.95 17.40
CA GLN A 75 -4.50 -29.96 15.99
C GLN A 75 -5.12 -28.63 15.56
N GLU A 76 -5.84 -27.98 16.47
CA GLU A 76 -6.58 -26.75 16.25
C GLU A 76 -6.56 -25.89 17.51
N VAL A 77 -6.56 -24.56 17.32
CA VAL A 77 -6.83 -23.59 18.39
C VAL A 77 -7.88 -22.58 17.92
N LYS A 78 -8.99 -22.49 18.67
CA LYS A 78 -9.99 -21.44 18.49
C LYS A 78 -9.66 -20.27 19.41
N LEU A 79 -9.24 -19.16 18.80
CA LEU A 79 -9.04 -17.89 19.48
C LEU A 79 -10.37 -17.13 19.52
N ALA A 80 -10.67 -16.55 20.67
CA ALA A 80 -11.79 -15.64 20.87
C ALA A 80 -11.33 -14.42 21.64
N THR A 81 -12.06 -13.32 21.55
CA THR A 81 -11.86 -12.17 22.43
C THR A 81 -12.81 -12.22 23.62
N VAL A 82 -12.28 -12.01 24.82
CA VAL A 82 -13.06 -11.79 26.04
C VAL A 82 -12.87 -10.35 26.51
N MET A 83 -13.96 -9.66 26.85
CA MET A 83 -13.88 -8.30 27.38
C MET A 83 -13.56 -8.37 28.87
N GLN A 84 -12.46 -7.74 29.27
CA GLN A 84 -12.04 -7.62 30.65
C GLN A 84 -12.34 -6.22 31.15
N ARG A 85 -13.16 -6.12 32.20
CA ARG A 85 -13.48 -4.84 32.84
C ARG A 85 -12.25 -4.27 33.55
N LEU A 86 -12.00 -2.98 33.34
CA LEU A 86 -10.98 -2.24 34.06
C LEU A 86 -11.46 -1.90 35.48
N PRO A 87 -10.58 -1.94 36.50
CA PRO A 87 -10.95 -1.53 37.87
C PRO A 87 -11.50 -0.11 37.93
N GLN A 88 -10.98 0.78 37.09
CA GLN A 88 -11.49 2.13 36.88
C GLN A 88 -11.50 2.45 35.38
N PRO A 89 -12.51 3.19 34.88
CA PRO A 89 -12.51 3.66 33.51
C PRO A 89 -11.28 4.53 33.21
N VAL A 90 -10.67 4.31 32.05
CA VAL A 90 -9.51 5.09 31.57
C VAL A 90 -9.96 5.99 30.43
N VAL A 91 -9.56 7.25 30.43
CA VAL A 91 -9.73 8.14 29.28
C VAL A 91 -8.51 8.01 28.39
N GLU A 92 -8.70 7.48 27.19
CA GLU A 92 -7.66 7.50 26.17
C GLU A 92 -7.86 8.74 25.28
N GLU A 93 -6.80 9.52 25.12
CA GLU A 93 -6.80 10.69 24.22
C GLU A 93 -5.66 10.58 23.22
N ARG A 94 -5.92 11.02 22.00
CA ARG A 94 -4.91 11.20 20.94
C ARG A 94 -5.11 12.54 20.25
N VAL A 95 -4.01 13.18 19.87
CA VAL A 95 -4.03 14.39 19.03
C VAL A 95 -3.83 13.95 17.58
N ILE A 96 -4.81 14.22 16.73
CA ILE A 96 -4.76 13.93 15.29
C ILE A 96 -4.48 15.24 14.58
N PHE A 97 -3.38 15.32 13.81
CA PHE A 97 -3.01 16.49 13.01
C PHE A 97 -3.80 16.57 11.71
N SER A 98 -3.93 15.44 11.02
CA SER A 98 -4.50 15.35 9.67
C SER A 98 -4.96 13.93 9.34
N THR A 99 -5.88 13.80 8.39
CA THR A 99 -6.39 12.53 7.85
C THR A 99 -6.17 12.53 6.34
N HIS A 100 -5.72 11.40 5.77
CA HIS A 100 -5.31 11.25 4.37
C HIS A 100 -5.88 9.96 3.77
N ARG A 101 -6.02 9.92 2.44
CA ARG A 101 -6.45 8.70 1.72
C ARG A 101 -5.33 7.65 1.65
N SER A 102 -4.09 8.09 1.52
CA SER A 102 -2.93 7.25 1.25
C SER A 102 -1.86 7.38 2.32
N PHE A 103 -1.03 6.34 2.43
CA PHE A 103 0.15 6.35 3.30
C PHE A 103 1.15 7.41 2.82
N GLU A 104 1.32 7.54 1.51
CA GLU A 104 2.26 8.45 0.86
C GLU A 104 2.02 9.90 1.29
N SER A 105 0.77 10.37 1.19
CA SER A 105 0.39 11.73 1.61
C SER A 105 0.48 11.90 3.14
N ALA A 106 0.14 10.87 3.93
CA ALA A 106 0.31 10.92 5.38
C ALA A 106 1.78 10.96 5.80
N GLU A 107 2.65 10.23 5.10
CA GLU A 107 4.08 10.22 5.33
C GLU A 107 4.72 11.55 4.99
N ASP A 108 4.33 12.14 3.86
CA ASP A 108 4.80 13.47 3.47
C ASP A 108 4.44 14.52 4.52
N GLN A 109 3.18 14.51 4.99
CA GLN A 109 2.74 15.39 6.07
C GLN A 109 3.47 15.11 7.40
N ALA A 110 3.79 13.85 7.70
CA ALA A 110 4.56 13.50 8.89
C ALA A 110 6.00 14.02 8.82
N GLN A 111 6.64 13.98 7.65
CA GLN A 111 7.97 14.57 7.43
C GLN A 111 7.94 16.09 7.62
N GLU A 112 6.87 16.77 7.20
CA GLU A 112 6.66 18.21 7.46
C GLU A 112 6.64 18.56 8.94
N TRP A 113 5.98 17.75 9.76
CA TRP A 113 5.96 17.94 11.21
C TRP A 113 7.32 17.67 11.85
N ARG A 114 7.99 16.58 11.47
CA ARG A 114 9.31 16.21 12.01
C ARG A 114 10.36 17.28 11.73
N ALA A 115 10.36 17.88 10.54
CA ALA A 115 11.29 18.96 10.23
C ALA A 115 11.06 20.23 11.06
N GLN A 116 9.85 20.42 11.59
CA GLN A 116 9.52 21.49 12.54
C GLN A 116 9.81 21.10 14.00
N GLY A 117 10.44 19.93 14.24
CA GLY A 117 10.72 19.39 15.57
C GLY A 117 9.49 18.81 16.27
N ILE A 118 8.39 18.56 15.53
CA ILE A 118 7.17 17.97 16.08
C ILE A 118 7.19 16.46 15.84
N GLU A 119 7.33 15.70 16.92
CA GLU A 119 7.30 14.25 16.90
C GLU A 119 5.90 13.69 16.54
N VAL A 120 5.84 12.84 15.52
CA VAL A 120 4.58 12.28 15.01
C VAL A 120 4.67 10.79 14.67
N GLU A 121 3.53 10.12 14.73
CA GLU A 121 3.30 8.74 14.32
C GLU A 121 2.27 8.69 13.18
N ILE A 122 2.39 7.72 12.29
CA ILE A 122 1.41 7.49 11.22
C ILE A 122 0.59 6.27 11.62
N ALA A 123 -0.74 6.42 11.64
CA ALA A 123 -1.69 5.38 12.02
C ALA A 123 -2.74 5.20 10.93
N GLN A 124 -3.37 4.04 10.87
CA GLN A 124 -4.48 3.73 9.96
C GLN A 124 -5.65 3.10 10.73
N PRO A 125 -6.34 3.84 11.62
CA PRO A 125 -7.55 3.33 12.28
C PRO A 125 -8.62 2.94 11.25
N ASP A 126 -8.92 3.86 10.33
CA ASP A 126 -9.83 3.69 9.18
C ASP A 126 -9.19 4.30 7.94
N ARG A 127 -8.86 5.60 8.01
CA ARG A 127 -8.02 6.32 7.05
C ARG A 127 -6.64 6.55 7.64
N TRP A 128 -5.66 6.82 6.79
CA TRP A 128 -4.33 7.21 7.23
C TRP A 128 -4.41 8.53 8.02
N GLN A 129 -3.76 8.58 9.16
CA GLN A 129 -3.77 9.73 10.05
C GLN A 129 -2.36 10.00 10.53
N VAL A 130 -2.05 11.30 10.69
CA VAL A 130 -0.83 11.73 11.36
C VAL A 130 -1.20 12.11 12.79
N TRP A 131 -0.66 11.38 13.76
CA TRP A 131 -0.90 11.57 15.18
C TRP A 131 0.29 12.26 15.83
N ALA A 132 0.03 13.02 16.90
CA ALA A 132 1.08 13.36 17.84
C ALA A 132 1.63 12.09 18.46
N LYS A 133 2.96 11.95 18.48
CA LYS A 133 3.62 10.76 19.02
C LYS A 133 3.19 10.51 20.47
N ARG A 134 2.54 9.38 20.72
CA ARG A 134 1.75 9.18 21.95
C ARG A 134 2.63 9.17 23.20
N ASP A 135 3.87 8.70 23.06
CA ASP A 135 4.85 8.64 24.16
C ASP A 135 5.48 10.01 24.47
N VAL A 136 5.51 10.93 23.50
CA VAL A 136 6.03 12.30 23.69
C VAL A 136 4.94 13.20 24.25
N TYR A 137 3.74 13.13 23.70
CA TYR A 137 2.59 13.94 24.13
C TYR A 137 1.66 13.10 25.03
N ASN A 138 2.21 12.66 26.15
CA ASN A 138 1.62 11.61 27.00
C ASN A 138 0.66 12.13 28.10
N THR A 139 0.67 13.43 28.42
CA THR A 139 -0.24 14.03 29.42
C THR A 139 -1.37 14.87 28.79
N PRO A 140 -2.55 14.97 29.44
CA PRO A 140 -3.63 15.84 28.96
C PRO A 140 -3.21 17.30 28.79
N LEU A 141 -2.40 17.84 29.72
CA LEU A 141 -1.92 19.22 29.64
C LEU A 141 -1.07 19.44 28.38
N VAL A 142 -0.11 18.56 28.12
CA VAL A 142 0.78 18.67 26.96
C VAL A 142 0.00 18.56 25.64
N ARG A 143 -0.98 17.66 25.55
CA ARG A 143 -1.86 17.55 24.36
C ARG A 143 -2.67 18.82 24.10
N ARG A 144 -3.22 19.43 25.15
CA ARG A 144 -4.00 20.67 25.04
C ARG A 144 -3.13 21.87 24.70
N LEU A 145 -1.92 21.96 25.25
CA LEU A 145 -0.94 22.99 24.88
C LEU A 145 -0.52 22.86 23.42
N LEU A 146 -0.22 21.64 22.96
CA LEU A 146 0.09 21.36 21.56
C LEU A 146 -1.08 21.80 20.66
N LEU A 147 -2.31 21.33 20.93
CA LEU A 147 -3.47 21.68 20.12
C LEU A 147 -3.68 23.21 20.04
N LYS A 148 -3.59 23.92 21.18
CA LYS A 148 -3.70 25.38 21.20
C LYS A 148 -2.61 26.06 20.37
N SER A 149 -1.36 25.58 20.44
CA SER A 149 -0.26 26.10 19.65
C SER A 149 -0.48 25.93 18.15
N LEU A 150 -0.97 24.76 17.74
CA LEU A 150 -1.29 24.47 16.33
C LEU A 150 -2.43 25.37 15.83
N GLN A 151 -3.49 25.53 16.62
CA GLN A 151 -4.62 26.39 16.27
C GLN A 151 -4.21 27.87 16.17
N ALA A 152 -3.33 28.34 17.07
CA ALA A 152 -2.79 29.71 17.02
C ALA A 152 -1.94 29.95 15.75
N LYS A 153 -1.35 28.89 15.17
CA LYS A 153 -0.65 28.92 13.88
C LYS A 153 -1.58 28.72 12.67
N GLY A 154 -2.90 28.69 12.87
CA GLY A 154 -3.88 28.52 11.81
C GLY A 154 -4.13 27.07 11.36
N ILE A 155 -3.55 26.08 12.04
CA ILE A 155 -3.74 24.66 11.70
C ILE A 155 -5.07 24.19 12.32
N GLN A 156 -6.14 24.27 11.53
CA GLN A 156 -7.49 23.94 11.98
C GLN A 156 -7.86 22.46 11.85
N THR A 157 -7.04 21.67 11.13
CA THR A 157 -7.25 20.22 10.97
C THR A 157 -6.94 19.42 12.24
N ALA A 158 -6.10 19.99 13.12
CA ALA A 158 -5.67 19.35 14.35
C ALA A 158 -6.82 19.26 15.36
N ARG A 159 -7.00 18.09 15.98
CA ARG A 159 -8.05 17.82 16.97
C ARG A 159 -7.61 16.83 18.03
N ILE A 160 -8.28 16.86 19.18
CA ILE A 160 -8.20 15.78 20.17
C ILE A 160 -9.38 14.84 19.96
N GLU A 161 -9.08 13.56 19.87
CA GLU A 161 -10.04 12.48 19.98
C GLU A 161 -9.89 11.80 21.33
N SER A 162 -10.99 11.68 22.06
CA SER A 162 -11.03 11.11 23.41
C SER A 162 -12.07 10.00 23.46
N ARG A 163 -11.75 8.88 24.12
CA ARG A 163 -12.69 7.80 24.40
C ARG A 163 -12.55 7.31 25.84
N VAL A 164 -13.68 6.96 26.46
CA VAL A 164 -13.71 6.33 27.79
C VAL A 164 -13.67 4.82 27.60
N ILE A 165 -12.63 4.19 28.12
CA ILE A 165 -12.43 2.75 28.07
C ILE A 165 -12.85 2.18 29.42
N GLN A 166 -13.89 1.34 29.42
CA GLN A 166 -14.36 0.63 30.62
C GLN A 166 -13.94 -0.84 30.62
N GLU A 167 -13.75 -1.39 29.43
CA GLU A 167 -13.38 -2.79 29.21
C GLU A 167 -12.36 -2.85 28.08
N VAL A 168 -11.45 -3.82 28.17
CA VAL A 168 -10.42 -4.08 27.15
C VAL A 168 -10.57 -5.50 26.60
N PRO A 169 -10.42 -5.71 25.29
CA PRO A 169 -10.42 -7.06 24.75
C PRO A 169 -9.15 -7.80 25.20
N ARG A 170 -9.26 -9.11 25.43
CA ARG A 170 -8.14 -10.01 25.66
C ARG A 170 -8.28 -11.26 24.78
N PRO A 171 -7.23 -11.68 24.05
CA PRO A 171 -7.23 -12.95 23.34
C PRO A 171 -7.33 -14.09 24.34
N SER A 172 -8.25 -15.02 24.09
CA SER A 172 -8.48 -16.18 24.92
C SER A 172 -8.72 -17.42 24.08
N TRP A 173 -8.22 -18.56 24.55
CA TRP A 173 -8.49 -19.86 23.95
C TRP A 173 -8.64 -20.91 25.05
N VAL A 174 -9.26 -22.04 24.69
CA VAL A 174 -9.40 -23.20 25.57
C VAL A 174 -8.66 -24.36 24.95
N LEU A 175 -7.78 -24.99 25.73
CA LEU A 175 -7.06 -26.20 25.32
C LEU A 175 -6.91 -27.13 26.51
N ASN A 176 -7.23 -28.42 26.31
CA ASN A 176 -7.19 -29.46 27.34
C ASN A 176 -7.95 -29.09 28.63
N GLY A 177 -9.10 -28.42 28.49
CA GLY A 177 -9.94 -27.99 29.63
C GLY A 177 -9.47 -26.70 30.34
N PHE A 178 -8.31 -26.14 29.97
CA PHE A 178 -7.80 -24.91 30.56
C PHE A 178 -8.06 -23.71 29.64
N ARG A 179 -8.47 -22.59 30.24
CA ARG A 179 -8.58 -21.30 29.53
C ARG A 179 -7.28 -20.53 29.70
N TYR A 180 -6.76 -20.06 28.57
CA TYR A 180 -5.59 -19.19 28.52
C TYR A 180 -6.02 -17.81 28.04
N THR A 181 -5.30 -16.80 28.54
CA THR A 181 -5.49 -15.39 28.16
C THR A 181 -4.11 -14.74 28.11
N ARG A 182 -3.63 -14.40 26.92
CA ARG A 182 -2.27 -13.87 26.72
C ARG A 182 -2.29 -12.79 25.64
N ASP A 183 -1.46 -11.78 25.84
CA ASP A 183 -1.36 -10.66 24.90
C ASP A 183 -0.52 -11.01 23.67
N VAL A 184 0.49 -11.87 23.84
CA VAL A 184 1.36 -12.35 22.76
C VAL A 184 1.33 -13.87 22.71
N VAL A 185 1.02 -14.41 21.53
CA VAL A 185 0.98 -15.86 21.27
C VAL A 185 1.56 -16.13 19.90
N ASP A 186 2.60 -16.96 19.83
CA ASP A 186 3.17 -17.49 18.60
C ASP A 186 2.54 -18.84 18.26
N ILE A 187 2.13 -19.02 17.00
CA ILE A 187 1.58 -20.25 16.45
C ILE A 187 2.42 -20.66 15.24
N SER A 188 2.93 -21.88 15.29
CA SER A 188 3.74 -22.51 14.23
C SER A 188 3.22 -23.93 13.96
N SER A 189 3.59 -24.54 12.84
CA SER A 189 3.31 -25.95 12.54
C SER A 189 4.55 -26.65 12.00
N GLY A 190 4.64 -27.98 12.12
CA GLY A 190 5.77 -28.74 11.61
C GLY A 190 5.90 -28.70 10.09
N SER A 191 4.77 -28.60 9.38
CA SER A 191 4.72 -28.40 7.93
C SER A 191 5.04 -26.97 7.48
N GLY A 192 5.09 -26.02 8.42
CA GLY A 192 5.28 -24.59 8.12
C GLY A 192 4.07 -23.92 7.48
N VAL A 193 2.91 -24.58 7.47
CA VAL A 193 1.63 -24.06 6.95
C VAL A 193 0.55 -24.15 8.03
N ILE A 194 -0.20 -23.06 8.21
CA ILE A 194 -1.30 -22.95 9.17
C ILE A 194 -2.57 -22.52 8.42
N GLN A 195 -3.66 -23.24 8.61
CA GLN A 195 -4.97 -22.85 8.09
C GLN A 195 -5.61 -21.85 9.04
N VAL A 196 -6.08 -20.72 8.52
CA VAL A 196 -6.80 -19.70 9.30
C VAL A 196 -8.23 -19.60 8.77
N ASP A 197 -9.18 -19.74 9.67
CA ASP A 197 -10.61 -19.70 9.40
C ASP A 197 -11.26 -18.58 10.21
N ARG A 198 -12.03 -17.72 9.51
CA ARG A 198 -12.77 -16.60 10.11
C ARG A 198 -14.22 -16.68 9.69
N GLU A 199 -15.10 -16.90 10.67
CA GLU A 199 -16.55 -17.06 10.49
C GLU A 199 -17.22 -15.88 9.75
N LYS A 200 -16.59 -14.70 9.66
CA LYS A 200 -17.23 -13.44 9.24
C LYS A 200 -16.67 -12.79 7.97
N ASP A 201 -15.57 -13.30 7.42
CA ASP A 201 -14.91 -12.69 6.24
C ASP A 201 -15.04 -13.56 4.97
N ASP A 202 -15.84 -14.63 5.00
CA ASP A 202 -15.84 -15.68 3.96
C ASP A 202 -14.41 -16.11 3.60
N LEU A 203 -13.57 -16.27 4.64
CA LEU A 203 -12.21 -16.80 4.56
C LEU A 203 -12.17 -18.24 5.08
N PRO A 204 -12.87 -19.21 4.48
CA PRO A 204 -12.85 -20.57 4.97
C PRO A 204 -11.47 -21.19 4.74
N ASN A 205 -10.79 -21.53 5.84
CA ASN A 205 -9.54 -22.30 5.86
C ASN A 205 -8.46 -21.79 4.86
N ARG A 206 -8.06 -20.53 5.00
CA ARG A 206 -6.98 -19.96 4.18
C ARG A 206 -5.61 -20.45 4.68
N PRO A 207 -4.76 -21.07 3.84
CA PRO A 207 -3.43 -21.50 4.25
C PRO A 207 -2.47 -20.31 4.31
N TYR A 208 -1.65 -20.22 5.36
CA TYR A 208 -0.56 -19.26 5.49
C TYR A 208 0.75 -19.99 5.76
N GLY A 209 1.81 -19.59 5.06
CA GLY A 209 3.17 -20.08 5.32
C GLY A 209 3.84 -19.32 6.45
N GLY A 210 4.76 -19.97 7.16
CA GLY A 210 5.58 -19.36 8.21
C GLY A 210 4.95 -19.43 9.61
N VAL A 211 5.14 -18.39 10.40
CA VAL A 211 4.67 -18.30 11.80
C VAL A 211 3.58 -17.23 11.89
N LEU A 212 2.58 -17.47 12.74
CA LEU A 212 1.53 -16.51 13.05
C LEU A 212 1.71 -16.02 14.49
N ARG A 213 1.51 -14.74 14.73
CA ARG A 213 1.56 -14.13 16.06
C ARG A 213 0.30 -13.33 16.32
N VAL A 214 -0.37 -13.60 17.43
CA VAL A 214 -1.33 -12.67 18.02
C VAL A 214 -0.54 -11.67 18.87
N GLN A 215 -0.79 -10.37 18.69
CA GLN A 215 -0.11 -9.31 19.43
C GLN A 215 -0.99 -8.06 19.58
N PRO A 216 -0.77 -7.21 20.59
CA PRO A 216 -1.48 -5.93 20.73
C PRO A 216 -1.05 -4.93 19.63
N ASN A 217 -1.94 -3.99 19.30
CA ASN A 217 -1.66 -2.89 18.38
C ASN A 217 -1.94 -1.50 19.00
N ALA A 218 -1.79 -0.45 18.20
CA ALA A 218 -1.88 0.93 18.69
C ALA A 218 -3.26 1.37 19.21
N TYR A 219 -4.30 0.57 18.98
CA TYR A 219 -5.71 0.98 19.16
C TYR A 219 -6.38 0.25 20.32
N GLY A 220 -5.62 -0.50 21.12
CA GLY A 220 -6.14 -1.25 22.26
C GLY A 220 -6.86 -2.54 21.88
N ASN A 221 -6.66 -3.02 20.64
CA ASN A 221 -7.09 -4.33 20.18
C ASN A 221 -5.87 -5.14 19.70
N PHE A 222 -6.10 -6.26 19.02
CA PHE A 222 -5.06 -7.21 18.64
C PHE A 222 -4.94 -7.35 17.13
N THR A 223 -3.76 -7.80 16.70
CA THR A 223 -3.47 -8.13 15.31
C THR A 223 -2.95 -9.56 15.23
N LEU A 224 -3.44 -10.33 14.25
CA LEU A 224 -2.80 -11.55 13.81
C LEU A 224 -1.78 -11.19 12.72
N VAL A 225 -0.50 -11.35 13.03
CA VAL A 225 0.64 -11.03 12.16
C VAL A 225 1.24 -12.32 11.61
N ASN A 226 1.45 -12.38 10.31
CA ASN A 226 2.16 -13.45 9.64
C ASN A 226 3.63 -13.07 9.41
N PHE A 227 4.53 -13.82 10.05
CA PHE A 227 5.96 -13.78 9.84
C PHE A 227 6.33 -14.76 8.73
N VAL A 228 6.74 -14.23 7.58
CA VAL A 228 6.89 -15.00 6.34
C VAL A 228 8.06 -14.47 5.51
N GLY A 229 8.76 -15.34 4.78
CA GLY A 229 9.77 -14.92 3.79
C GLY A 229 9.11 -14.23 2.59
N VAL A 230 9.74 -13.20 2.04
CA VAL A 230 9.17 -12.41 0.93
C VAL A 230 8.87 -13.28 -0.29
N GLU A 231 9.68 -14.29 -0.59
CA GLU A 231 9.40 -15.19 -1.73
C GLU A 231 8.14 -16.04 -1.50
N THR A 232 7.88 -16.46 -0.25
CA THR A 232 6.65 -17.17 0.11
C THR A 232 5.44 -16.23 0.11
N TYR A 233 5.61 -15.00 0.61
CA TYR A 233 4.58 -13.96 0.56
C TYR A 233 4.10 -13.68 -0.86
N LEU A 234 5.01 -13.62 -1.83
CA LEU A 234 4.68 -13.37 -3.24
C LEU A 234 3.75 -14.44 -3.84
N ARG A 235 3.80 -15.68 -3.35
CA ARG A 235 2.88 -16.75 -3.78
C ARG A 235 1.43 -16.46 -3.43
N GLY A 236 1.19 -15.61 -2.42
CA GLY A 236 -0.12 -15.11 -2.03
C GLY A 236 -0.50 -13.75 -2.60
N VAL A 237 0.44 -13.08 -3.28
CA VAL A 237 0.23 -11.75 -3.86
C VAL A 237 0.09 -11.83 -5.38
N VAL A 238 1.07 -12.41 -6.07
CA VAL A 238 1.11 -12.39 -7.54
C VAL A 238 -0.17 -12.99 -8.18
N PRO A 239 -0.69 -14.15 -7.75
CA PRO A 239 -1.92 -14.70 -8.33
C PRO A 239 -3.15 -13.80 -8.19
N HIS A 240 -3.23 -13.03 -7.10
CA HIS A 240 -4.39 -12.22 -6.76
C HIS A 240 -4.28 -10.77 -7.25
N GLU A 241 -3.08 -10.31 -7.53
CA GLU A 241 -2.85 -8.99 -8.12
C GLU A 241 -3.01 -9.00 -9.63
N ILE A 242 -2.42 -9.99 -10.33
CA ILE A 242 -2.33 -9.96 -11.79
C ILE A 242 -2.99 -11.16 -12.49
N GLY A 243 -3.42 -12.16 -11.73
CA GLY A 243 -4.04 -13.38 -12.28
C GLY A 243 -3.03 -14.39 -12.81
N THR A 244 -3.34 -15.68 -12.64
CA THR A 244 -2.43 -16.80 -12.98
C THR A 244 -2.28 -17.05 -14.49
N TRP A 245 -3.15 -16.44 -15.30
CA TRP A 245 -3.24 -16.56 -16.77
C TRP A 245 -2.44 -15.50 -17.53
N ALA A 246 -1.85 -14.52 -16.84
CA ALA A 246 -1.07 -13.48 -17.50
C ALA A 246 0.16 -14.10 -18.21
N PRO A 247 0.65 -13.49 -19.32
CA PRO A 247 1.85 -13.95 -19.99
C PRO A 247 3.05 -14.05 -19.03
N GLN A 248 3.93 -15.04 -19.23
CA GLN A 248 5.03 -15.30 -18.31
C GLN A 248 5.92 -14.06 -18.02
N PRO A 249 6.32 -13.23 -19.01
CA PRO A 249 7.09 -12.01 -18.73
C PRO A 249 6.33 -10.97 -17.89
N VAL A 250 4.99 -10.98 -17.95
CA VAL A 250 4.14 -10.09 -17.15
C VAL A 250 4.08 -10.57 -15.70
N LEU A 251 3.96 -11.89 -15.49
CA LEU A 251 4.05 -12.49 -14.15
C LEU A 251 5.40 -12.20 -13.50
N GLU A 252 6.48 -12.26 -14.26
CA GLU A 252 7.83 -11.92 -13.80
C GLU A 252 7.97 -10.44 -13.42
N ALA A 253 7.46 -9.54 -14.27
CA ALA A 253 7.45 -8.11 -13.96
C ALA A 253 6.64 -7.82 -12.69
N GLN A 254 5.45 -8.42 -12.53
CA GLN A 254 4.65 -8.29 -11.33
C GLN A 254 5.36 -8.83 -10.08
N ALA A 255 6.05 -9.97 -10.17
CA ALA A 255 6.80 -10.54 -9.06
C ALA A 255 7.92 -9.61 -8.60
N VAL A 256 8.66 -9.00 -9.53
CA VAL A 256 9.70 -7.99 -9.22
C VAL A 256 9.09 -6.76 -8.55
N LEU A 257 8.00 -6.21 -9.10
CA LEU A 257 7.36 -5.02 -8.53
C LEU A 257 6.79 -5.31 -7.15
N ALA A 258 6.11 -6.44 -6.97
CA ALA A 258 5.55 -6.82 -5.69
C ALA A 258 6.63 -7.03 -4.63
N ARG A 259 7.77 -7.66 -4.98
CA ARG A 259 8.92 -7.81 -4.07
C ARG A 259 9.50 -6.46 -3.68
N THR A 260 9.70 -5.59 -4.67
CA THR A 260 10.25 -4.25 -4.49
C THR A 260 9.32 -3.41 -3.61
N TYR A 261 8.01 -3.45 -3.85
CA TYR A 261 7.00 -2.77 -3.07
C TYR A 261 7.02 -3.23 -1.61
N ALA A 262 6.96 -4.54 -1.36
CA ALA A 262 6.93 -5.09 -0.02
C ALA A 262 8.14 -4.61 0.82
N LEU A 263 9.34 -4.76 0.25
CA LEU A 263 10.59 -4.41 0.92
C LEU A 263 10.79 -2.91 1.08
N ARG A 264 10.31 -2.09 0.15
CA ARG A 264 10.34 -0.64 0.28
C ARG A 264 9.38 -0.14 1.35
N ASN A 265 8.25 -0.81 1.57
CA ASN A 265 7.13 -0.30 2.38
C ASN A 265 7.07 -0.88 3.80
N LEU A 266 8.16 -1.45 4.33
CA LEU A 266 8.16 -2.13 5.63
C LEU A 266 7.86 -1.22 6.85
N ARG A 267 7.78 0.09 6.66
CA ARG A 267 7.52 1.07 7.73
C ARG A 267 6.05 1.48 7.87
N ARG A 268 5.15 1.00 7.00
CA ARG A 268 3.75 1.47 6.91
C ARG A 268 2.95 1.30 8.21
N PHE A 269 3.18 0.20 8.92
CA PHE A 269 2.39 -0.18 10.11
C PHE A 269 3.23 -0.30 11.39
N VAL A 270 4.34 0.43 11.48
CA VAL A 270 5.26 0.37 12.63
C VAL A 270 4.54 0.67 13.95
N ILE A 271 3.58 1.60 13.95
CA ILE A 271 2.78 1.93 15.15
C ILE A 271 2.01 0.71 15.70
N ASP A 272 1.71 -0.25 14.84
CA ASP A 272 0.95 -1.47 15.14
C ASP A 272 1.84 -2.71 15.33
N ASN A 273 3.16 -2.51 15.38
CA ASN A 273 4.17 -3.55 15.55
C ASN A 273 4.20 -4.59 14.42
N TYR A 274 3.87 -4.20 13.19
CA TYR A 274 4.12 -5.00 11.97
C TYR A 274 4.49 -4.11 10.79
N GLN A 275 4.68 -4.68 9.60
CA GLN A 275 5.29 -3.96 8.47
C GLN A 275 4.28 -3.68 7.34
N LEU A 276 3.49 -4.68 6.94
CA LEU A 276 2.55 -4.60 5.83
C LEU A 276 1.17 -5.15 6.20
N CYS A 277 0.13 -4.70 5.53
CA CYS A 277 -1.23 -5.22 5.63
C CYS A 277 -1.53 -6.21 4.51
N ALA A 278 -2.57 -7.05 4.67
CA ALA A 278 -2.99 -8.03 3.66
C ALA A 278 -4.05 -7.52 2.66
N THR A 279 -4.34 -6.22 2.69
CA THR A 279 -5.41 -5.58 1.90
C THR A 279 -4.84 -4.66 0.82
N THR A 280 -5.73 -4.05 0.03
CA THR A 280 -5.38 -3.09 -1.05
C THR A 280 -4.71 -1.81 -0.56
N GLN A 281 -4.67 -1.55 0.75
CA GLN A 281 -3.82 -0.49 1.34
C GLN A 281 -2.31 -0.80 1.22
N CYS A 282 -1.99 -2.07 0.98
CA CYS A 282 -0.65 -2.59 0.73
C CYS A 282 -0.66 -3.36 -0.58
N GLN A 283 -0.88 -4.68 -0.52
CA GLN A 283 -1.04 -5.58 -1.64
C GLN A 283 -2.04 -6.65 -1.23
N VAL A 284 -2.79 -7.19 -2.19
CA VAL A 284 -3.75 -8.26 -1.92
C VAL A 284 -2.99 -9.54 -1.57
N TYR A 285 -2.86 -9.84 -0.27
CA TYR A 285 -2.17 -11.03 0.23
C TYR A 285 -3.16 -12.04 0.80
N ARG A 286 -3.23 -13.22 0.17
CA ARG A 286 -4.13 -14.31 0.57
C ARG A 286 -3.40 -15.57 1.10
N GLY A 287 -2.22 -15.40 1.68
CA GLY A 287 -1.45 -16.54 2.21
C GLY A 287 -0.91 -17.41 1.07
N LEU A 288 -1.28 -18.69 1.03
CA LEU A 288 -0.96 -19.63 -0.06
C LEU A 288 -2.20 -20.00 -0.89
N GLU A 289 -3.35 -19.38 -0.61
CA GLU A 289 -4.57 -19.54 -1.43
C GLU A 289 -4.27 -19.07 -2.86
N GLY A 290 -4.61 -19.88 -3.86
CA GLY A 290 -4.41 -19.52 -5.28
C GLY A 290 -2.97 -19.59 -5.77
N ALA A 291 -2.01 -20.06 -4.96
CA ALA A 291 -0.66 -20.34 -5.43
C ALA A 291 -0.70 -21.30 -6.63
N ALA A 292 -0.03 -20.93 -7.73
CA ALA A 292 -0.10 -21.65 -8.99
C ALA A 292 1.30 -21.86 -9.59
N ALA A 293 1.46 -22.94 -10.37
CA ALA A 293 2.75 -23.26 -10.99
C ALA A 293 3.27 -22.16 -11.94
N SER A 294 2.37 -21.43 -12.63
CA SER A 294 2.75 -20.32 -13.51
C SER A 294 3.36 -19.15 -12.74
N THR A 295 2.70 -18.72 -11.66
CA THR A 295 3.19 -17.64 -10.78
C THR A 295 4.43 -18.07 -10.00
N ASP A 296 4.48 -19.31 -9.50
CA ASP A 296 5.64 -19.84 -8.77
C ASP A 296 6.89 -19.89 -9.68
N ARG A 297 6.72 -20.24 -10.95
CA ARG A 297 7.81 -20.19 -11.94
C ARG A 297 8.33 -18.77 -12.14
N ALA A 298 7.44 -17.78 -12.23
CA ALA A 298 7.83 -16.37 -12.39
C ALA A 298 8.53 -15.81 -11.14
N ILE A 299 8.03 -16.15 -9.95
CA ILE A 299 8.65 -15.79 -8.67
C ILE A 299 10.05 -16.40 -8.59
N GLN A 300 10.20 -17.67 -8.92
CA GLN A 300 11.49 -18.36 -8.93
C GLN A 300 12.47 -17.79 -9.97
N ALA A 301 12.01 -17.50 -11.20
CA ALA A 301 12.83 -16.91 -12.26
C ALA A 301 13.33 -15.50 -11.92
N THR A 302 12.62 -14.80 -11.04
CA THR A 302 12.94 -13.44 -10.58
C THR A 302 13.37 -13.39 -9.11
N ARG A 303 13.73 -14.54 -8.52
CA ARG A 303 14.07 -14.64 -7.10
C ARG A 303 15.12 -13.60 -6.72
N GLY A 304 14.83 -12.82 -5.67
CA GLY A 304 15.71 -11.75 -5.19
C GLY A 304 15.88 -10.55 -6.14
N LYS A 305 15.30 -10.53 -7.34
CA LYS A 305 15.37 -9.36 -8.23
C LYS A 305 14.43 -8.27 -7.76
N VAL A 306 14.96 -7.05 -7.65
CA VAL A 306 14.27 -5.83 -7.24
C VAL A 306 14.56 -4.70 -8.22
N LEU A 307 13.68 -3.70 -8.24
CA LEU A 307 13.82 -2.51 -9.08
C LEU A 307 14.36 -1.34 -8.26
N THR A 308 15.39 -0.67 -8.77
CA THR A 308 16.09 0.39 -8.05
C THR A 308 16.30 1.64 -8.91
N TYR A 309 16.45 2.79 -8.25
CA TYR A 309 16.88 4.04 -8.84
C TYR A 309 17.93 4.66 -7.92
N GLN A 310 19.12 4.97 -8.44
CA GLN A 310 20.24 5.49 -7.63
C GLN A 310 20.54 4.65 -6.37
N ASN A 311 20.52 3.32 -6.53
CA ASN A 311 20.76 2.34 -5.47
C ASN A 311 19.76 2.40 -4.27
N GLU A 312 18.58 2.99 -4.49
CA GLU A 312 17.42 2.93 -3.59
C GLU A 312 16.31 2.11 -4.27
N LEU A 313 15.58 1.26 -3.53
CA LEU A 313 14.39 0.58 -4.07
C LEU A 313 13.39 1.63 -4.58
N VAL A 314 12.76 1.39 -5.72
CA VAL A 314 11.76 2.33 -6.25
C VAL A 314 10.39 2.15 -5.60
N ASP A 315 9.56 3.20 -5.64
CA ASP A 315 8.11 3.08 -5.40
C ASP A 315 7.48 2.26 -6.53
N ALA A 316 7.52 0.93 -6.38
CA ALA A 316 7.10 -0.05 -7.37
C ALA A 316 5.58 -0.25 -7.39
N VAL A 317 4.85 0.86 -7.61
CA VAL A 317 3.38 0.86 -7.63
C VAL A 317 2.83 0.38 -8.98
N TYR A 318 1.65 -0.24 -8.94
CA TYR A 318 0.95 -0.73 -10.11
C TYR A 318 -0.56 -0.61 -9.90
N SER A 319 -1.31 -0.49 -10.98
CA SER A 319 -2.78 -0.43 -10.93
C SER A 319 -3.38 -1.20 -12.10
N SER A 320 -4.67 -1.47 -12.03
CA SER A 320 -5.36 -2.25 -13.05
C SER A 320 -5.20 -1.64 -14.44
N THR A 321 -5.62 -0.39 -14.61
CA THR A 321 -5.69 0.27 -15.92
C THR A 321 -5.33 1.75 -15.79
N SER A 322 -4.38 2.24 -16.58
CA SER A 322 -3.93 3.63 -16.60
C SER A 322 -4.90 4.58 -17.33
N GLY A 323 -5.74 4.06 -18.22
CA GLY A 323 -6.57 4.87 -19.10
C GLY A 323 -5.79 5.39 -20.31
N GLY A 324 -4.78 4.63 -20.76
CA GLY A 324 -3.94 4.95 -21.91
C GLY A 324 -2.78 5.90 -21.63
N VAL A 325 -2.66 6.40 -20.40
CA VAL A 325 -1.53 7.22 -19.95
C VAL A 325 -1.31 7.01 -18.45
N THR A 326 -0.08 6.66 -18.08
CA THR A 326 0.31 6.55 -16.67
C THR A 326 0.39 7.93 -16.02
N ALA A 327 0.42 7.97 -14.69
CA ALA A 327 0.51 9.20 -13.92
C ALA A 327 1.89 9.39 -13.30
N GLY A 328 2.29 10.65 -13.07
CA GLY A 328 3.42 10.94 -12.20
C GLY A 328 3.10 10.67 -10.73
N PHE A 329 4.11 10.46 -9.88
CA PHE A 329 3.88 10.26 -8.43
C PHE A 329 3.11 11.44 -7.82
N ASN A 330 3.56 12.67 -8.11
CA ASN A 330 2.97 13.90 -7.59
C ASN A 330 1.63 14.28 -8.23
N ASP A 331 1.20 13.54 -9.26
CA ASP A 331 -0.12 13.71 -9.86
C ASP A 331 -1.24 13.11 -8.99
N ILE A 332 -0.93 12.12 -8.14
CA ILE A 332 -1.93 11.51 -7.25
C ILE A 332 -1.57 11.62 -5.77
N TRP A 333 -0.29 11.67 -5.39
CA TRP A 333 0.12 11.72 -3.99
C TRP A 333 0.89 13.00 -3.67
N HIS A 334 0.98 13.35 -2.39
CA HIS A 334 1.92 14.35 -1.91
C HIS A 334 3.28 13.70 -1.65
N GLY A 335 4.36 14.44 -1.88
CA GLY A 335 5.71 13.95 -1.70
C GLY A 335 6.74 14.49 -2.68
N TRP A 336 7.92 13.90 -2.56
CA TRP A 336 9.05 14.15 -3.44
C TRP A 336 8.80 13.60 -4.83
N ASP A 337 9.31 14.29 -5.84
CA ASP A 337 9.26 13.74 -7.19
C ASP A 337 10.00 12.39 -7.26
N ARG A 338 9.45 11.49 -8.08
CA ARG A 338 10.02 10.20 -8.41
C ARG A 338 10.30 10.21 -9.90
N PRO A 339 11.55 10.47 -10.35
CA PRO A 339 11.85 10.61 -11.78
C PRO A 339 11.46 9.39 -12.63
N TYR A 340 11.41 8.22 -12.00
CA TYR A 340 10.99 6.95 -12.61
C TYR A 340 9.46 6.73 -12.63
N LEU A 341 8.65 7.55 -11.94
CA LEU A 341 7.19 7.55 -11.98
C LEU A 341 6.71 8.83 -12.66
N ARG A 342 6.58 8.76 -13.98
CA ARG A 342 6.13 9.87 -14.83
C ARG A 342 5.03 9.42 -15.77
N ALA A 343 4.33 10.38 -16.38
CA ALA A 343 3.35 10.09 -17.40
C ALA A 343 4.00 9.51 -18.67
N VAL A 344 3.53 8.33 -19.07
CA VAL A 344 3.92 7.59 -20.27
C VAL A 344 2.63 7.18 -20.98
N VAL A 345 2.53 7.49 -22.27
CA VAL A 345 1.41 7.03 -23.10
C VAL A 345 1.51 5.52 -23.24
N ASP A 346 0.49 4.79 -22.78
CA ASP A 346 0.48 3.33 -22.72
C ASP A 346 0.13 2.73 -24.10
N SER A 347 1.05 2.87 -25.05
CA SER A 347 0.95 2.34 -26.41
C SER A 347 2.33 1.97 -26.95
N VAL A 348 2.38 0.95 -27.82
CA VAL A 348 3.57 0.60 -28.60
C VAL A 348 3.75 1.48 -29.85
N THR A 349 2.76 2.32 -30.16
CA THR A 349 2.79 3.28 -31.26
C THR A 349 2.69 4.71 -30.72
N PRO A 350 3.27 5.73 -31.40
CA PRO A 350 3.21 7.11 -30.93
C PRO A 350 1.83 7.73 -31.20
N LEU A 351 0.84 7.38 -30.37
CA LEU A 351 -0.53 7.89 -30.51
C LEU A 351 -0.69 9.34 -30.08
N TRP A 352 0.13 9.76 -29.12
CA TRP A 352 0.02 11.07 -28.50
C TRP A 352 1.39 11.53 -28.01
N ASP A 353 1.70 12.81 -28.24
CA ASP A 353 2.91 13.43 -27.73
C ASP A 353 2.52 14.40 -26.59
N LEU A 354 2.86 14.02 -25.36
CA LEU A 354 2.55 14.82 -24.17
C LEU A 354 3.31 16.15 -24.12
N GLN A 355 4.42 16.29 -24.85
CA GLN A 355 5.20 17.53 -24.88
C GLN A 355 4.52 18.59 -25.73
N SER A 356 4.13 18.25 -26.96
CA SER A 356 3.43 19.18 -27.88
C SER A 356 1.94 19.32 -27.58
N ARG A 357 1.31 18.28 -27.02
CA ARG A 357 -0.13 18.23 -26.74
C ARG A 357 -0.40 17.86 -25.29
N SER A 358 -0.01 18.74 -24.35
CA SER A 358 -0.26 18.53 -22.92
C SER A 358 -1.73 18.22 -22.63
N LEU A 359 -1.98 17.21 -21.79
CA LEU A 359 -3.32 16.85 -21.31
C LEU A 359 -3.82 17.75 -20.18
N SER A 360 -3.03 18.76 -19.79
CA SER A 360 -3.49 19.83 -18.91
C SER A 360 -4.49 20.77 -19.61
N ASP A 361 -4.48 20.85 -20.95
CA ASP A 361 -5.46 21.57 -21.75
C ASP A 361 -6.73 20.71 -21.94
N GLU A 362 -7.90 21.29 -21.64
CA GLU A 362 -9.18 20.56 -21.64
C GLU A 362 -9.58 20.05 -23.05
N ARG A 363 -9.22 20.76 -24.13
CA ARG A 363 -9.52 20.31 -25.50
C ARG A 363 -8.66 19.11 -25.87
N ASN A 364 -7.36 19.17 -25.55
CA ASN A 364 -6.45 18.05 -25.70
C ASN A 364 -6.91 16.85 -24.87
N PHE A 365 -7.27 17.07 -23.61
CA PHE A 365 -7.78 16.04 -22.73
C PHE A 365 -9.01 15.33 -23.30
N ARG A 366 -10.03 16.08 -23.73
CA ARG A 366 -11.25 15.51 -24.33
C ARG A 366 -10.94 14.75 -25.61
N ALA A 367 -10.06 15.26 -26.46
CA ALA A 367 -9.62 14.54 -27.66
C ALA A 367 -8.90 13.22 -27.32
N PHE A 368 -8.05 13.21 -26.30
CA PHE A 368 -7.36 12.02 -25.81
C PHE A 368 -8.32 10.97 -25.25
N ILE A 369 -9.29 11.39 -24.43
CA ILE A 369 -10.33 10.49 -23.88
C ILE A 369 -11.23 9.93 -25.00
N ASN A 370 -11.51 10.71 -26.05
CA ASN A 370 -12.28 10.24 -27.20
C ASN A 370 -11.52 9.23 -28.08
N GLN A 371 -10.20 9.12 -27.95
CA GLN A 371 -9.42 8.10 -28.65
C GLN A 371 -9.57 6.75 -27.95
N LYS A 372 -10.21 5.79 -28.64
CA LYS A 372 -10.61 4.49 -28.07
C LYS A 372 -9.72 3.31 -28.48
N LYS A 373 -8.74 3.51 -29.36
CA LYS A 373 -7.97 2.42 -29.99
C LYS A 373 -6.47 2.72 -30.09
N GLY A 374 -5.68 1.65 -30.14
CA GLY A 374 -4.23 1.64 -30.29
C GLY A 374 -3.45 1.70 -28.97
N PHE A 375 -4.14 1.77 -27.83
CA PHE A 375 -3.53 1.69 -26.51
C PHE A 375 -3.38 0.23 -26.10
N ASN A 376 -2.43 -0.07 -25.22
CA ASN A 376 -2.22 -1.42 -24.70
C ASN A 376 -3.40 -1.95 -23.85
N GLU A 377 -4.35 -1.07 -23.52
CA GLU A 377 -5.47 -1.33 -22.64
C GLU A 377 -6.83 -1.31 -23.35
N ASP A 378 -6.87 -1.11 -24.66
CA ASP A 378 -8.09 -0.77 -25.41
C ASP A 378 -9.15 -1.88 -25.56
N GLY A 379 -8.92 -3.01 -24.88
CA GLY A 379 -9.80 -4.18 -24.82
C GLY A 379 -10.58 -4.36 -23.51
N THR A 380 -10.45 -3.47 -22.52
CA THR A 380 -11.23 -3.54 -21.26
C THR A 380 -12.21 -2.36 -21.13
N ASP A 381 -13.37 -2.60 -20.53
CA ASP A 381 -14.35 -1.54 -20.23
C ASP A 381 -13.81 -0.52 -19.20
N MET A 382 -12.79 -0.88 -18.44
CA MET A 382 -12.14 0.03 -17.50
C MET A 382 -11.20 1.04 -18.20
N PHE A 383 -10.88 0.84 -19.48
CA PHE A 383 -10.01 1.74 -20.24
C PHE A 383 -10.71 3.07 -20.58
N ARG A 384 -12.01 3.01 -20.89
CA ARG A 384 -12.86 4.19 -21.14
C ARG A 384 -14.24 3.96 -20.56
N TRP A 385 -14.68 4.87 -19.71
CA TRP A 385 -15.97 4.78 -19.04
C TRP A 385 -16.72 6.12 -19.07
N ARG A 386 -18.03 6.05 -18.88
CA ARG A 386 -18.93 7.21 -18.79
C ARG A 386 -20.00 6.94 -17.74
N TYR A 387 -19.93 7.65 -16.62
CA TYR A 387 -20.88 7.54 -15.52
C TYR A 387 -21.83 8.74 -15.51
N GLN A 388 -23.13 8.47 -15.47
CA GLN A 388 -24.15 9.51 -15.26
C GLN A 388 -24.65 9.37 -13.83
N VAL A 389 -24.44 10.39 -13.00
CA VAL A 389 -24.78 10.35 -11.57
C VAL A 389 -25.79 11.45 -11.28
N SER A 390 -26.88 11.08 -10.61
CA SER A 390 -27.95 12.02 -10.27
C SER A 390 -27.50 13.03 -9.21
N LEU A 391 -28.08 14.24 -9.23
CA LEU A 391 -27.80 15.27 -8.24
C LEU A 391 -28.18 14.82 -6.81
N ALA A 392 -29.24 14.02 -6.67
CA ALA A 392 -29.67 13.47 -5.40
C ALA A 392 -28.61 12.55 -4.80
N GLN A 393 -28.06 11.64 -5.61
CA GLN A 393 -26.99 10.74 -5.19
C GLN A 393 -25.71 11.50 -4.81
N LEU A 394 -25.25 12.44 -5.65
CA LEU A 394 -24.06 13.25 -5.35
C LEU A 394 -24.24 14.08 -4.07
N ASN A 395 -25.43 14.63 -3.82
CA ASN A 395 -25.74 15.34 -2.58
C ASN A 395 -25.70 14.41 -1.36
N GLN A 396 -26.09 13.15 -1.49
CA GLN A 396 -26.00 12.17 -0.41
C GLN A 396 -24.54 11.81 -0.13
N GLU A 397 -23.79 11.39 -1.15
CA GLU A 397 -22.39 10.96 -1.03
C GLU A 397 -21.51 12.08 -0.45
N LEU A 398 -21.65 13.31 -0.96
CA LEU A 398 -20.92 14.46 -0.42
C LEU A 398 -21.25 14.70 1.06
N ARG A 399 -22.52 14.58 1.45
CA ARG A 399 -22.94 14.79 2.84
C ARG A 399 -22.36 13.73 3.77
N GLU A 400 -22.34 12.46 3.33
CA GLU A 400 -21.71 11.36 4.06
C GLU A 400 -20.21 11.62 4.25
N TYR A 401 -19.50 12.02 3.18
CA TYR A 401 -18.09 12.41 3.23
C TYR A 401 -17.85 13.56 4.21
N LEU A 402 -18.57 14.67 4.07
CA LEU A 402 -18.39 15.87 4.91
C LEU A 402 -18.70 15.59 6.38
N LYS A 403 -19.67 14.71 6.67
CA LYS A 403 -19.96 14.25 8.03
C LYS A 403 -18.79 13.45 8.59
N ALA A 404 -18.22 12.53 7.80
CA ALA A 404 -17.10 11.71 8.22
C ALA A 404 -15.85 12.55 8.56
N VAL A 405 -15.57 13.60 7.79
CA VAL A 405 -14.43 14.50 8.04
C VAL A 405 -14.77 15.70 8.93
N ARG A 406 -16.01 15.79 9.44
CA ARG A 406 -16.53 16.90 10.27
C ARG A 406 -16.35 18.29 9.62
N HIS A 407 -16.58 18.38 8.31
CA HIS A 407 -16.43 19.62 7.56
C HIS A 407 -17.53 20.64 7.93
N PRO A 408 -17.23 21.95 8.05
CA PRO A 408 -18.21 22.98 8.40
C PRO A 408 -19.38 23.08 7.40
N LEU A 409 -19.16 22.69 6.15
CA LEU A 409 -20.17 22.73 5.09
C LEU A 409 -21.10 21.49 5.02
N VAL A 410 -21.09 20.60 6.02
CA VAL A 410 -21.93 19.37 6.03
C VAL A 410 -23.43 19.62 5.83
N ASN A 411 -23.92 20.81 6.21
CA ASN A 411 -25.33 21.20 6.14
C ASN A 411 -25.73 21.90 4.82
N PHE A 412 -24.92 21.79 3.76
CA PHE A 412 -25.31 22.28 2.42
C PHE A 412 -26.63 21.64 1.95
N LYS A 413 -27.43 22.37 1.17
CA LYS A 413 -28.69 21.84 0.63
C LYS A 413 -28.48 21.11 -0.69
N THR A 414 -27.71 21.69 -1.61
CA THR A 414 -27.44 21.09 -2.91
C THR A 414 -26.10 21.52 -3.51
N ILE A 415 -25.50 20.61 -4.26
CA ILE A 415 -24.43 20.93 -5.21
C ILE A 415 -25.01 21.81 -6.32
N GLN A 416 -24.26 22.84 -6.68
CA GLN A 416 -24.55 23.78 -7.77
C GLN A 416 -23.63 23.54 -8.97
N ASN A 417 -22.38 23.16 -8.72
CA ASN A 417 -21.41 22.87 -9.78
C ASN A 417 -20.31 21.90 -9.29
N ILE A 418 -19.71 21.17 -10.22
CA ILE A 418 -18.47 20.42 -10.03
C ILE A 418 -17.54 20.83 -11.16
N GLN A 419 -16.35 21.33 -10.81
CA GLN A 419 -15.39 21.80 -11.81
C GLN A 419 -13.98 21.29 -11.54
N VAL A 420 -13.29 20.93 -12.62
CA VAL A 420 -11.85 20.66 -12.61
C VAL A 420 -11.14 22.00 -12.74
N THR A 421 -10.32 22.35 -11.75
CA THR A 421 -9.59 23.63 -11.73
C THR A 421 -8.13 23.47 -12.14
N GLN A 422 -7.55 22.27 -11.96
CA GLN A 422 -6.17 22.01 -12.35
C GLN A 422 -5.95 20.54 -12.76
N ARG A 423 -5.19 20.33 -13.83
CA ARG A 423 -4.75 19.03 -14.33
C ARG A 423 -3.22 18.98 -14.45
N SER A 424 -2.65 17.79 -14.30
CA SER A 424 -1.25 17.52 -14.66
C SER A 424 -1.08 17.48 -16.18
N SER A 425 0.17 17.53 -16.65
CA SER A 425 0.48 17.33 -18.08
C SER A 425 0.08 15.94 -18.58
N GLY A 426 -0.01 14.95 -17.68
CA GLY A 426 -0.55 13.60 -17.93
C GLY A 426 -2.08 13.49 -17.79
N GLY A 427 -2.77 14.59 -17.52
CA GLY A 427 -4.24 14.69 -17.55
C GLY A 427 -4.95 14.31 -16.25
N ARG A 428 -4.23 13.84 -15.23
CA ARG A 428 -4.79 13.59 -13.90
C ARG A 428 -5.23 14.89 -13.26
N ILE A 429 -6.40 14.89 -12.62
CA ILE A 429 -6.88 16.06 -11.91
C ILE A 429 -6.05 16.26 -10.65
N LEU A 430 -5.43 17.43 -10.53
CA LEU A 430 -4.69 17.86 -9.35
C LEU A 430 -5.59 18.58 -8.37
N LYS A 431 -6.53 19.39 -8.87
CA LYS A 431 -7.50 20.13 -8.06
C LYS A 431 -8.87 20.14 -8.71
N SER A 432 -9.90 19.97 -7.89
CA SER A 432 -11.30 20.13 -8.27
C SER A 432 -12.07 20.87 -7.19
N GLN A 433 -13.16 21.51 -7.59
CA GLN A 433 -14.03 22.24 -6.68
C GLN A 433 -15.46 21.72 -6.80
N ILE A 434 -16.06 21.44 -5.65
CA ILE A 434 -17.48 21.18 -5.52
C ILE A 434 -18.11 22.45 -4.95
N ILE A 435 -18.91 23.13 -5.76
CA ILE A 435 -19.59 24.35 -5.39
C ILE A 435 -20.98 23.98 -4.91
N THR A 436 -21.33 24.38 -3.70
CA THR A 436 -22.63 24.15 -3.07
C THR A 436 -23.29 25.48 -2.73
N ASP A 437 -24.57 25.44 -2.33
CA ASP A 437 -25.27 26.62 -1.81
C ASP A 437 -24.71 27.17 -0.49
N ALA A 438 -23.92 26.38 0.25
CA ALA A 438 -23.30 26.79 1.51
C ALA A 438 -21.84 27.27 1.37
N GLY A 439 -21.21 27.01 0.21
CA GLY A 439 -19.79 27.33 -0.02
C GLY A 439 -19.11 26.37 -0.97
N THR A 440 -17.81 26.58 -1.17
CA THR A 440 -16.97 25.76 -2.07
C THR A 440 -16.11 24.81 -1.27
N ILE A 441 -16.03 23.56 -1.72
CA ILE A 441 -15.18 22.52 -1.17
C ILE A 441 -14.10 22.23 -2.22
N GLU A 442 -12.84 22.44 -1.86
CA GLU A 442 -11.70 22.11 -2.70
C GLU A 442 -11.20 20.71 -2.36
N LEU A 443 -10.93 19.92 -3.41
CA LEU A 443 -10.38 18.58 -3.32
C LEU A 443 -9.11 18.50 -4.15
N GLU A 444 -8.08 17.87 -3.58
CA GLU A 444 -6.79 17.72 -4.24
C GLU A 444 -6.46 16.23 -4.47
N LYS A 445 -5.86 15.95 -5.63
CA LYS A 445 -5.24 14.67 -5.97
C LYS A 445 -6.08 13.44 -5.59
N ASP A 446 -5.55 12.51 -4.80
CA ASP A 446 -6.22 11.25 -4.46
C ASP A 446 -7.45 11.44 -3.55
N ASP A 447 -7.58 12.55 -2.82
CA ASP A 447 -8.80 12.86 -2.06
C ASP A 447 -10.03 13.04 -2.97
N ILE A 448 -9.84 13.37 -4.26
CA ILE A 448 -10.92 13.50 -5.24
C ILE A 448 -11.72 12.19 -5.39
N GLN A 449 -11.06 11.04 -5.29
CA GLN A 449 -11.71 9.72 -5.37
C GLN A 449 -12.32 9.27 -4.03
N THR A 450 -12.25 10.08 -2.97
CA THR A 450 -12.83 9.71 -1.66
C THR A 450 -14.28 10.15 -1.51
N VAL A 451 -14.70 11.15 -2.28
CA VAL A 451 -15.97 11.84 -2.05
C VAL A 451 -17.14 11.13 -2.71
N PHE A 452 -16.94 10.53 -3.87
CA PHE A 452 -17.98 9.93 -4.69
C PHE A 452 -17.61 8.50 -5.09
N GLU A 453 -18.61 7.64 -5.29
CA GLU A 453 -18.40 6.26 -5.75
C GLU A 453 -17.85 6.22 -7.19
N ALA A 454 -18.41 7.07 -8.07
CA ALA A 454 -17.83 7.40 -9.37
C ALA A 454 -17.20 8.79 -9.27
N PRO A 455 -15.99 9.02 -9.81
CA PRO A 455 -15.34 8.25 -10.87
C PRO A 455 -14.32 7.19 -10.44
N ALA A 456 -14.07 6.23 -11.34
CA ALA A 456 -13.15 5.10 -11.15
C ALA A 456 -11.65 5.45 -11.15
N SER A 457 -11.29 6.69 -11.53
CA SER A 457 -9.93 7.23 -11.52
C SER A 457 -9.97 8.77 -11.47
N THR A 458 -8.82 9.44 -11.31
CA THR A 458 -8.70 10.91 -11.47
C THR A 458 -8.44 11.36 -12.91
N LEU A 459 -8.53 10.45 -13.90
CA LEU A 459 -8.39 10.76 -15.33
C LEU A 459 -9.78 10.92 -15.97
N PHE A 460 -10.44 12.04 -15.72
CA PHE A 460 -11.77 12.31 -16.28
C PHE A 460 -12.06 13.79 -16.50
N TYR A 461 -13.09 14.09 -17.31
CA TYR A 461 -13.75 15.39 -17.34
C TYR A 461 -15.20 15.23 -16.90
N VAL A 462 -15.80 16.34 -16.47
CA VAL A 462 -17.16 16.37 -15.94
C VAL A 462 -18.01 17.36 -16.72
N ASP A 463 -19.20 16.94 -17.13
CA ASP A 463 -20.20 17.78 -17.77
C ASP A 463 -21.48 17.83 -16.92
N ALA A 464 -22.12 18.99 -16.83
CA ALA A 464 -23.40 19.13 -16.16
C ALA A 464 -24.52 18.46 -16.97
N MET A 465 -25.34 17.64 -16.31
CA MET A 465 -26.54 17.06 -16.90
C MET A 465 -27.72 17.98 -16.62
N MET A 466 -28.13 18.74 -17.64
CA MET A 466 -29.19 19.73 -17.56
C MET A 466 -30.49 19.23 -18.17
N ASP A 467 -31.62 19.49 -17.51
CA ASP A 467 -32.96 19.41 -18.08
C ASP A 467 -33.54 20.82 -18.16
N LYS A 468 -33.56 21.38 -19.37
CA LYS A 468 -33.80 22.80 -19.63
C LYS A 468 -32.81 23.68 -18.85
N LYS A 469 -33.24 24.26 -17.73
CA LYS A 469 -32.43 25.11 -16.84
C LYS A 469 -32.20 24.49 -15.46
N THR A 470 -32.62 23.24 -15.26
CA THR A 470 -32.54 22.54 -13.99
C THR A 470 -31.38 21.55 -14.04
N LEU A 471 -30.45 21.69 -13.09
CA LEU A 471 -29.39 20.70 -12.90
C LEU A 471 -29.99 19.39 -12.41
N LYS A 472 -29.76 18.29 -13.13
CA LYS A 472 -30.23 16.94 -12.79
C LYS A 472 -29.11 16.03 -12.27
N GLY A 473 -27.86 16.38 -12.52
CA GLY A 473 -26.70 15.62 -12.10
C GLY A 473 -25.47 15.96 -12.92
N PHE A 474 -24.50 15.05 -12.97
CA PHE A 474 -23.26 15.23 -13.70
C PHE A 474 -22.89 13.95 -14.47
N VAL A 475 -22.17 14.14 -15.57
CA VAL A 475 -21.62 13.06 -16.39
C VAL A 475 -20.11 13.08 -16.25
N PHE A 476 -19.55 12.04 -15.63
CA PHE A 476 -18.12 11.82 -15.54
C PHE A 476 -17.69 10.97 -16.74
N THR A 477 -16.81 11.49 -17.60
CA THR A 477 -16.26 10.74 -18.74
C THR A 477 -14.75 10.68 -18.61
N GLY A 478 -14.20 9.47 -18.62
CA GLY A 478 -12.80 9.26 -18.31
C GLY A 478 -12.30 7.87 -18.68
N GLY A 479 -11.19 7.48 -18.08
CA GLY A 479 -10.59 6.18 -18.31
C GLY A 479 -9.69 5.72 -17.16
N GLY A 480 -9.37 4.43 -17.15
CA GLY A 480 -8.53 3.81 -16.14
C GLY A 480 -9.29 3.40 -14.88
N PHE A 481 -8.64 2.56 -14.09
CA PHE A 481 -9.10 2.06 -12.80
C PHE A 481 -7.92 1.96 -11.83
N GLY A 482 -8.02 2.71 -10.73
CA GLY A 482 -6.93 2.89 -9.76
C GLY A 482 -6.14 4.17 -9.96
N HIS A 483 -4.94 4.25 -9.36
CA HIS A 483 -4.13 5.47 -9.36
C HIS A 483 -3.48 5.77 -10.73
N GLY A 484 -3.16 4.75 -11.53
CA GLY A 484 -2.49 4.91 -12.83
C GLY A 484 -1.01 5.27 -12.77
N VAL A 485 -0.45 5.49 -11.58
CA VAL A 485 1.01 5.60 -11.37
C VAL A 485 1.71 4.25 -11.55
N GLY A 486 2.86 4.22 -12.21
CA GLY A 486 3.67 3.03 -12.41
C GLY A 486 3.12 2.08 -13.49
N MET A 487 3.15 0.78 -13.24
CA MET A 487 2.73 -0.22 -14.23
C MET A 487 1.21 -0.36 -14.33
N SER A 488 0.70 -0.35 -15.57
CA SER A 488 -0.63 -0.86 -15.86
C SER A 488 -0.61 -2.37 -16.00
N GLN A 489 -1.42 -3.07 -15.19
CA GLN A 489 -1.57 -4.52 -15.29
C GLN A 489 -2.19 -4.90 -16.64
N VAL A 490 -3.30 -4.26 -17.03
CA VAL A 490 -3.96 -4.55 -18.30
C VAL A 490 -3.05 -4.22 -19.49
N GLY A 491 -2.36 -3.09 -19.45
CA GLY A 491 -1.43 -2.68 -20.51
C GLY A 491 -0.28 -3.68 -20.66
N SER A 492 0.27 -4.14 -19.52
CA SER A 492 1.33 -5.13 -19.52
C SER A 492 0.92 -6.47 -20.16
N TYR A 493 -0.36 -6.88 -20.07
CA TYR A 493 -0.83 -8.08 -20.76
C TYR A 493 -0.62 -8.01 -22.26
N ASN A 494 -0.94 -6.86 -22.87
CA ASN A 494 -0.72 -6.68 -24.30
C ASN A 494 0.77 -6.71 -24.63
N LEU A 495 1.61 -6.02 -23.86
CA LEU A 495 3.06 -6.03 -24.05
C LEU A 495 3.65 -7.45 -23.98
N GLY A 496 3.19 -8.25 -23.02
CA GLY A 496 3.56 -9.66 -22.89
C GLY A 496 3.11 -10.51 -24.09
N ARG A 497 1.89 -10.29 -24.60
CA ARG A 497 1.39 -10.96 -25.82
C ARG A 497 2.17 -10.57 -27.07
N LEU A 498 2.70 -9.35 -27.12
CA LEU A 498 3.61 -8.87 -28.16
C LEU A 498 5.05 -9.40 -28.00
N GLY A 499 5.30 -10.27 -27.02
CA GLY A 499 6.60 -10.91 -26.81
C GLY A 499 7.63 -10.06 -26.07
N TRP A 500 7.22 -9.00 -25.36
CA TRP A 500 8.15 -8.21 -24.57
C TRP A 500 8.66 -9.00 -23.36
N THR A 501 9.95 -8.85 -23.04
CA THR A 501 10.54 -9.40 -21.82
C THR A 501 10.09 -8.60 -20.60
N SER A 502 10.21 -9.22 -19.41
CA SER A 502 9.92 -8.57 -18.13
C SER A 502 10.74 -7.30 -17.95
N ASP A 503 12.04 -7.34 -18.25
CA ASP A 503 12.95 -6.19 -18.21
C ASP A 503 12.49 -5.02 -19.11
N ARG A 504 11.97 -5.34 -20.31
CA ARG A 504 11.47 -4.32 -21.24
C ARG A 504 10.15 -3.72 -20.77
N ILE A 505 9.25 -4.53 -20.21
CA ILE A 505 7.99 -4.06 -19.60
C ILE A 505 8.30 -3.13 -18.41
N LEU A 506 9.20 -3.54 -17.52
CA LEU A 506 9.62 -2.73 -16.37
C LEU A 506 10.25 -1.42 -16.83
N SER A 507 11.15 -1.44 -17.81
CA SER A 507 11.81 -0.24 -18.33
C SER A 507 10.83 0.74 -19.01
N PHE A 508 9.74 0.23 -19.58
CA PHE A 508 8.69 1.05 -20.18
C PHE A 508 7.89 1.83 -19.13
N TYR A 509 7.46 1.16 -18.06
CA TYR A 509 6.67 1.78 -16.99
C TYR A 509 7.50 2.52 -15.94
N PHE A 510 8.77 2.15 -15.77
CA PHE A 510 9.70 2.72 -14.79
C PHE A 510 11.02 3.15 -15.47
N PRO A 511 10.99 4.17 -16.34
CA PRO A 511 12.16 4.58 -17.08
C PRO A 511 13.31 5.03 -16.17
N GLY A 512 14.53 4.66 -16.53
CA GLY A 512 15.75 5.02 -15.79
C GLY A 512 16.03 4.17 -14.55
N THR A 513 15.20 3.17 -14.27
CA THR A 513 15.44 2.21 -13.18
C THR A 513 16.35 1.07 -13.60
N GLN A 514 16.89 0.36 -12.60
CA GLN A 514 17.77 -0.79 -12.79
C GLN A 514 17.19 -2.00 -12.08
N LEU A 515 17.07 -3.10 -12.82
CA LEU A 515 16.75 -4.41 -12.29
C LEU A 515 18.03 -5.07 -11.77
N GLN A 516 18.09 -5.36 -10.48
CA GLN A 516 19.26 -5.99 -9.88
C GLN A 516 18.89 -6.94 -8.73
N PRO A 517 19.72 -7.93 -8.40
CA PRO A 517 19.56 -8.72 -7.19
C PRO A 517 19.62 -7.82 -5.95
N ILE A 518 18.71 -8.03 -4.99
CA ILE A 518 18.80 -7.34 -3.71
C ILE A 518 20.14 -7.67 -3.03
N ASN A 519 20.70 -6.78 -2.23
CA ASN A 519 21.91 -7.03 -1.45
C ASN A 519 22.01 -5.97 -0.35
N ASN A 520 22.95 -6.14 0.57
CA ASN A 520 23.09 -5.26 1.74
C ASN A 520 23.51 -3.82 1.40
N SER A 521 23.97 -3.53 0.18
CA SER A 521 24.29 -2.16 -0.25
C SER A 521 23.08 -1.38 -0.75
N ILE A 522 21.98 -2.06 -1.10
CA ILE A 522 20.77 -1.41 -1.60
C ILE A 522 20.02 -0.78 -0.44
N THR A 523 19.69 0.49 -0.61
CA THR A 523 18.85 1.22 0.34
C THR A 523 17.38 0.82 0.13
N LEU A 524 16.71 0.30 1.17
CA LEU A 524 15.28 -0.03 1.08
C LEU A 524 14.38 1.21 0.96
N TRP A 525 14.64 2.23 1.77
CA TRP A 525 14.04 3.56 1.68
C TRP A 525 14.93 4.58 2.40
N ARG A 526 14.78 5.87 2.09
CA ARG A 526 15.37 6.99 2.86
C ARG A 526 14.29 7.91 3.37
N GLU A 527 14.46 8.39 4.60
CA GLU A 527 13.79 9.62 5.02
C GLU A 527 14.47 10.80 4.31
N ARG A 528 13.69 11.64 3.62
CA ARG A 528 14.21 12.76 2.83
C ARG A 528 13.99 14.08 3.58
N PRO A 529 15.02 14.91 3.83
CA PRO A 529 14.85 16.20 4.51
C PRO A 529 14.12 17.21 3.62
N LEU A 530 13.10 17.92 4.13
CA LEU A 530 12.26 18.85 3.35
C LEU A 530 13.01 19.91 2.52
N ALA A 531 14.23 20.27 2.91
CA ALA A 531 15.02 21.34 2.29
C ALA A 531 15.42 21.11 0.82
N GLN A 532 15.17 19.93 0.26
CA GLN A 532 15.45 19.62 -1.16
C GLN A 532 14.18 19.50 -2.03
N ARG A 533 12.99 19.88 -1.53
CA ARG A 533 11.75 19.89 -2.36
C ARG A 533 11.90 20.93 -3.47
N SER A 534 11.76 20.51 -4.72
CA SER A 534 11.76 21.34 -5.93
C SER A 534 10.43 22.04 -6.15
#